data_AF-A0A521SAL1-F1
#
_entry.id   AF-A0A521SAL1-F1
#
_cell.length_a   1.000
_cell.length_b   1.000
_cell.length_c   1.000
_cell.angle_alpha   90.00
_cell.angle_beta   90.00
_cell.angle_gamma   90.00
#
_symmetry.space_group_name_H-M   'P 1'
#
loop_
_entity.id
_entity.type
_entity.pdbx_description
1 polymer ?
#
loop_
_entity_poly.entity_id
_entity_poly.type
_entity_poly.pdbx_seq_one_letter_code
_entity_poly.pdbx_strand_id
1 'polypeptide(L)'
;MPTLNWIGKEAVVNHHRQVPFHLLKDVPDLACGKPGDGNLIVQGDNLVALKALLPYYAGQVKCIYIDPPYNTGNEGWVYNDNVNRDGRLCRPCAPRLLQRDG
;
A
#
# COMPACT_ATOMS: atom_id res chain seq x y z
N MET A 1 5.16 -30.80 -1.97
CA MET A 1 5.75 -29.47 -2.23
C MET A 1 6.38 -28.96 -0.95
N PRO A 2 7.60 -28.44 -0.97
CA PRO A 2 8.20 -27.80 0.21
C PRO A 2 7.36 -26.59 0.65
N THR A 3 7.28 -26.33 1.94
CA THR A 3 6.54 -25.19 2.51
C THR A 3 7.45 -24.35 3.40
N LEU A 4 7.37 -23.02 3.28
CA LEU A 4 8.09 -22.07 4.13
C LEU A 4 7.20 -21.68 5.31
N ASN A 5 7.66 -21.86 6.54
CA ASN A 5 6.94 -21.49 7.76
C ASN A 5 7.74 -20.45 8.56
N TRP A 6 7.04 -19.49 9.13
CA TRP A 6 7.61 -18.43 9.96
C TRP A 6 6.61 -18.03 11.06
N ILE A 7 7.12 -17.40 12.12
CA ILE A 7 6.30 -16.92 13.24
C ILE A 7 5.33 -15.84 12.73
N GLY A 8 4.05 -15.95 13.08
CA GLY A 8 3.03 -14.97 12.67
C GLY A 8 2.42 -15.19 11.28
N LYS A 9 2.85 -16.21 10.53
CA LYS A 9 2.28 -16.56 9.21
C LYS A 9 0.76 -16.68 9.22
N GLU A 10 0.20 -17.39 10.19
CA GLU A 10 -1.26 -17.60 10.28
C GLU A 10 -2.05 -16.32 10.52
N ALA A 11 -1.47 -15.38 11.29
CA ALA A 11 -2.08 -14.09 11.56
C ALA A 11 -2.13 -13.22 10.29
N VAL A 12 -1.05 -13.22 9.50
CA VAL A 12 -0.95 -12.39 8.29
C VAL A 12 -1.80 -12.94 7.15
N VAL A 13 -1.86 -14.27 6.99
CA VAL A 13 -2.60 -14.91 5.88
C VAL A 13 -4.07 -14.51 5.85
N ASN A 14 -4.71 -14.31 7.01
CA ASN A 14 -6.11 -13.91 7.08
C ASN A 14 -6.32 -12.40 7.26
N HIS A 15 -5.25 -11.62 7.47
CA HIS A 15 -5.35 -10.19 7.73
C HIS A 15 -6.04 -9.44 6.59
N HIS A 16 -5.77 -9.83 5.33
CA HIS A 16 -6.42 -9.24 4.17
C HIS A 16 -7.95 -9.39 4.21
N ARG A 17 -8.53 -10.31 4.98
CA ARG A 17 -10.00 -10.46 5.11
C ARG A 17 -10.60 -9.48 6.10
N GLN A 18 -9.80 -9.02 7.06
CA GLN A 18 -10.23 -8.13 8.15
C GLN A 18 -10.27 -6.67 7.71
N VAL A 19 -9.44 -6.29 6.73
CA VAL A 19 -9.41 -4.91 6.22
C VAL A 19 -10.69 -4.64 5.42
N PRO A 20 -11.51 -3.63 5.76
CA PRO A 20 -12.71 -3.33 5.02
C PRO A 20 -12.39 -2.74 3.64
N PHE A 21 -13.32 -2.89 2.70
CA PHE A 21 -13.23 -2.18 1.42
C PHE A 21 -13.44 -0.68 1.65
N HIS A 22 -12.68 0.14 0.93
CA HIS A 22 -12.78 1.60 0.98
C HIS A 22 -13.08 2.15 -0.41
N LEU A 23 -13.93 3.16 -0.47
CA LEU A 23 -14.21 3.89 -1.71
C LEU A 23 -13.09 4.87 -2.01
N LEU A 24 -12.70 4.96 -3.28
CA LEU A 24 -11.82 6.03 -3.75
C LEU A 24 -12.59 7.35 -3.71
N LYS A 25 -11.94 8.40 -3.21
CA LYS A 25 -12.47 9.75 -3.21
C LYS A 25 -11.66 10.59 -4.18
N ASP A 26 -12.33 11.13 -5.19
CA ASP A 26 -11.68 12.05 -6.13
C ASP A 26 -11.34 13.38 -5.44
N VAL A 27 -10.15 13.88 -5.73
CA VAL A 27 -9.64 15.17 -5.24
C VAL A 27 -9.29 16.02 -6.46
N PRO A 28 -10.25 16.81 -6.99
CA PRO A 28 -10.06 17.57 -8.23
C PRO A 28 -8.89 18.56 -8.17
N ASP A 29 -8.63 19.12 -6.99
CA ASP A 29 -7.57 20.12 -6.78
C ASP A 29 -6.16 19.59 -7.05
N LEU A 30 -5.96 18.27 -6.98
CA LEU A 30 -4.69 17.59 -7.24
C LEU A 30 -4.66 16.88 -8.61
N ALA A 31 -5.74 16.99 -9.38
CA ALA A 31 -5.82 16.36 -10.69
C ALA A 31 -4.85 17.05 -11.67
N CYS A 32 -4.16 16.25 -12.47
CA CYS A 32 -3.28 16.72 -13.54
C CYS A 32 -3.66 16.00 -14.83
N GLY A 33 -3.85 16.77 -15.91
CA GLY A 33 -4.33 16.24 -17.19
C GLY A 33 -5.85 16.39 -17.37
N LYS A 34 -6.37 15.83 -18.45
CA LYS A 34 -7.81 15.84 -18.74
C LYS A 34 -8.49 14.70 -18.00
N PRO A 35 -9.74 14.90 -17.52
CA PRO A 35 -10.54 13.79 -17.01
C PRO A 35 -10.63 12.67 -18.04
N GLY A 36 -10.25 11.46 -17.65
CA GLY A 36 -10.29 10.29 -18.55
C GLY A 36 -8.96 9.94 -19.25
N ASP A 37 -7.85 10.63 -18.97
CA ASP A 37 -6.52 10.32 -19.53
C ASP A 37 -5.94 8.96 -19.07
N GLY A 38 -6.71 8.15 -18.32
CA GLY A 38 -6.42 6.75 -18.02
C GLY A 38 -5.41 6.49 -16.89
N ASN A 39 -4.70 7.52 -16.43
CA ASN A 39 -3.74 7.42 -15.34
C ASN A 39 -4.39 7.74 -13.99
N LEU A 40 -3.99 7.03 -12.93
CA LEU A 40 -4.51 7.19 -11.58
C LEU A 40 -3.37 7.27 -10.56
N ILE A 41 -3.42 8.26 -9.66
CA ILE A 41 -2.55 8.35 -8.49
C ILE A 41 -3.44 8.16 -7.26
N VAL A 42 -3.13 7.15 -6.44
CA VAL A 42 -3.88 6.84 -5.22
C VAL A 42 -2.99 7.10 -4.00
N GLN A 43 -3.48 7.92 -3.08
CA GLN A 43 -2.82 8.16 -1.80
C GLN A 43 -3.48 7.31 -0.71
N GLY A 44 -2.67 6.52 0.01
CA GLY A 44 -3.14 5.72 1.14
C GLY A 44 -2.16 4.61 1.51
N ASP A 45 -2.56 3.79 2.49
CA ASP A 45 -1.91 2.51 2.76
C ASP A 45 -2.10 1.58 1.56
N ASN A 46 -1.04 0.87 1.17
CA ASN A 46 -1.03 0.03 -0.02
C ASN A 46 -2.08 -1.09 0.02
N LEU A 47 -2.34 -1.71 1.18
CA LEU A 47 -3.31 -2.79 1.32
C LEU A 47 -4.74 -2.27 1.15
N VAL A 48 -5.02 -1.08 1.69
CA VAL A 48 -6.32 -0.43 1.57
C VAL A 48 -6.54 0.05 0.13
N ALA A 49 -5.54 0.67 -0.49
CA ALA A 49 -5.59 1.15 -1.86
C ALA A 49 -5.80 -0.01 -2.85
N LEU A 50 -5.06 -1.10 -2.72
CA LEU A 50 -5.22 -2.28 -3.57
C LEU A 50 -6.62 -2.91 -3.44
N LYS A 51 -7.19 -2.92 -2.22
CA LYS A 51 -8.59 -3.36 -2.02
C LYS A 51 -9.60 -2.49 -2.73
N ALA A 52 -9.42 -1.17 -2.71
CA ALA A 52 -10.29 -0.23 -3.39
C ALA A 52 -10.25 -0.43 -4.92
N LEU A 53 -9.08 -0.76 -5.46
CA LEU A 53 -8.85 -0.98 -6.90
C LEU A 53 -9.31 -2.35 -7.41
N LEU A 54 -9.47 -3.33 -6.51
CA LEU A 54 -9.75 -4.72 -6.85
C LEU A 54 -11.00 -4.91 -7.74
N PRO A 55 -12.15 -4.25 -7.51
CA PRO A 55 -13.33 -4.39 -8.37
C PRO A 55 -13.13 -3.89 -9.80
N TYR A 56 -12.19 -2.98 -10.02
CA TYR A 56 -12.03 -2.27 -11.30
C TYR A 56 -10.89 -2.82 -12.15
N TYR A 57 -9.80 -3.29 -11.53
CA TYR A 57 -8.55 -3.64 -12.21
C TYR A 57 -8.12 -5.10 -12.01
N ALA A 58 -8.92 -5.93 -11.33
CA ALA A 58 -8.62 -7.36 -11.18
C ALA A 58 -8.41 -8.04 -12.54
N GLY A 59 -7.29 -8.75 -12.68
CA GLY A 59 -6.92 -9.46 -13.90
C GLY A 59 -6.49 -8.58 -15.09
N GLN A 60 -6.46 -7.25 -14.93
CA GLN A 60 -6.13 -6.31 -16.02
C GLN A 60 -4.70 -5.74 -15.92
N VAL A 61 -4.02 -5.92 -14.78
CA VAL A 61 -2.68 -5.37 -14.56
C VAL A 61 -1.63 -6.20 -15.31
N LYS A 62 -0.97 -5.57 -16.29
CA LYS A 62 0.08 -6.22 -17.11
C LYS A 62 1.42 -6.36 -16.38
N CYS A 63 1.79 -5.36 -15.59
CA CYS A 63 3.09 -5.32 -14.91
C CYS A 63 2.94 -4.59 -13.58
N ILE A 64 3.61 -5.09 -12.55
CA ILE A 64 3.70 -4.47 -11.23
C ILE A 64 5.17 -4.23 -10.94
N TYR A 65 5.52 -2.98 -10.62
CA TYR A 65 6.84 -2.60 -10.14
C TYR A 65 6.70 -2.10 -8.70
N ILE A 66 7.45 -2.71 -7.78
CA ILE A 66 7.49 -2.30 -6.37
C ILE A 66 8.95 -2.25 -5.91
N ASP A 67 9.27 -1.25 -5.10
CA ASP A 67 10.55 -1.11 -4.41
C ASP A 67 10.28 -1.05 -2.89
N PRO A 68 9.99 -2.20 -2.25
CA PRO A 68 9.74 -2.24 -0.81
C PRO A 68 11.05 -2.00 -0.03
N PRO A 69 10.98 -1.50 1.21
CA PRO A 69 12.17 -1.33 2.04
C PRO A 69 12.89 -2.67 2.24
N TYR A 70 14.21 -2.67 2.11
CA TYR A 70 15.01 -3.88 2.26
C TYR A 70 15.35 -4.09 3.73
N ASN A 71 15.15 -5.31 4.23
CA ASN A 71 15.46 -5.65 5.62
C ASN A 71 16.98 -5.92 5.79
N THR A 72 17.81 -4.93 5.44
CA THR A 72 19.28 -5.01 5.39
C THR A 72 19.94 -4.80 6.76
N GLY A 73 19.16 -4.45 7.77
CA GLY A 73 19.65 -4.19 9.15
C GLY A 73 20.41 -2.88 9.35
N ASN A 74 20.70 -2.14 8.26
CA ASN A 74 21.42 -0.86 8.28
C ASN A 74 20.48 0.36 8.16
N GLU A 75 19.19 0.10 7.96
CA GLU A 75 18.16 1.12 7.83
C GLU A 75 17.51 1.29 9.20
N GLY A 76 17.42 2.52 9.72
CA GLY A 76 16.76 2.83 11.01
C GLY A 76 15.25 2.53 11.02
N TRP A 77 14.76 1.80 10.04
CA TRP A 77 13.40 1.35 9.89
C TRP A 77 13.30 -0.11 10.34
N VAL A 78 12.63 -0.32 11.47
CA VAL A 78 12.22 -1.63 11.93
C VAL A 78 10.78 -1.81 11.49
N TYR A 79 10.46 -2.92 10.81
CA TYR A 79 9.07 -3.28 10.56
C TYR A 79 8.36 -3.38 11.91
N ASN A 80 7.38 -2.51 12.14
CA ASN A 80 6.67 -2.48 13.41
C ASN A 80 5.65 -3.62 13.44
N ASP A 81 6.09 -4.79 13.91
CA ASP A 81 5.28 -5.99 14.15
C ASP A 81 4.19 -5.79 15.21
N ASN A 82 4.07 -4.60 15.83
CA ASN A 82 2.91 -4.28 16.66
C ASN A 82 1.65 -4.14 15.80
N VAL A 83 1.05 -5.29 15.49
CA VAL A 83 -0.38 -5.48 15.53
C VAL A 83 -0.87 -5.26 16.97
N ASN A 84 -0.73 -4.03 17.48
CA ASN A 84 -1.38 -3.64 18.72
C ASN A 84 -2.89 -3.73 18.48
N ARG A 85 -3.60 -4.36 19.44
CA ARG A 85 -5.06 -4.58 19.45
C ARG A 85 -5.93 -3.35 19.14
N ASP A 86 -5.36 -2.15 19.16
CA ASP A 86 -6.02 -0.93 18.73
C ASP A 86 -5.54 -0.58 17.32
N GLY A 87 -6.44 -0.69 16.33
CA GLY A 87 -6.20 -0.50 14.88
C GLY A 87 -5.73 0.88 14.45
N ARG A 88 -4.65 1.39 15.04
CA ARG A 88 -3.89 2.54 14.55
C ARG A 88 -2.93 2.05 13.50
N LEU A 89 -3.33 2.32 12.26
CA LEU A 89 -2.57 2.08 11.04
C LEU A 89 -1.11 2.54 11.21
N CYS A 90 -0.21 1.67 10.78
CA CYS A 90 1.15 1.99 10.37
C CYS A 90 1.14 3.34 9.62
N ARG A 91 2.07 4.26 9.93
CA ARG A 91 2.27 5.46 9.11
C ARG A 91 2.95 5.00 7.82
N PRO A 92 2.26 4.92 6.66
CA PRO A 92 2.95 4.63 5.41
C PRO A 92 3.58 5.93 4.94
N CYS A 93 4.81 5.83 4.41
CA CYS A 93 5.42 6.76 3.47
C CYS A 93 4.83 8.19 3.49
N ALA A 94 5.40 9.08 4.31
CA ALA A 94 5.27 10.50 3.99
C ALA A 94 5.96 10.70 2.63
N PRO A 95 5.26 11.19 1.58
CA PRO A 95 5.93 11.55 0.35
C PRO A 95 6.91 12.67 0.69
N ARG A 96 8.21 12.37 0.64
CA ARG A 96 9.24 13.41 0.63
C ARG A 96 9.15 14.05 -0.76
N LEU A 97 8.33 15.09 -0.87
CA LEU A 97 8.46 16.07 -1.94
C LEU A 97 9.91 16.56 -1.89
N LEU A 98 10.76 16.02 -2.76
CA LEU A 98 12.02 16.65 -3.12
C LEU A 98 11.63 17.94 -3.87
N GLN A 99 11.36 19.00 -3.10
CA GLN A 99 11.56 20.33 -3.62
C GLN A 99 13.04 20.40 -3.95
N ARG A 100 13.36 20.38 -5.24
CA ARG A 100 14.61 20.92 -5.74
C ARG A 100 14.59 22.39 -5.37
N ASP A 101 15.25 22.73 -4.28
CA ASP A 101 15.74 24.08 -4.08
C ASP A 101 16.68 24.40 -5.25
N GLY A 102 16.49 25.58 -5.84
CA GLY A 102 17.30 26.09 -6.94
C GLY A 102 18.76 26.30 -6.57
#